data_AF-A0A813DF07-F1
#
_entry.id   AF-A0A813DF07-F1
#
_cell.length_a   1.000
_cell.length_b   1.000
_cell.length_c   1.000
_cell.angle_alpha   90.00
_cell.angle_beta   90.00
_cell.angle_gamma   90.00
#
_symmetry.space_group_name_H-M   'P 1'
#
loop_
_entity.id
_entity.type
_entity.pdbx_description
1 polymer ?
#
loop_
_entity_poly.entity_id
_entity_poly.type
_entity_poly.pdbx_seq_one_letter_code
_entity_poly.pdbx_strand_id
1 'polypeptide(L)'
;MRRCPSRAVVLATTATASYASYASLRRLASAARALEGRTSSAVTWQLLAAGTSRGFVQGIGYTAIGSRRWASLAAVVGRAGGMPQITVLTTEDSADKAAKVADAGRSLGSAEVSTDEVQSYYWWEGKVNFDPEWRIAVNTSASFLDAKVALLKAHSYDLPMLIYDLESAADDHKYWKGSIQLVDQAAAVEVAKKLVERRVVACAQATSSGALAVKTVAACKSMVGDSTGEAVKWSPIGGNEEYLSWLENECVAARA
;
A
#
# COMPACT_ATOMS: atom_id res chain seq x y z
N MET A 1 -3.04 43.58 47.05
CA MET A 1 -3.06 43.48 45.57
C MET A 1 -2.34 42.20 45.17
N ARG A 2 -3.07 41.25 44.57
CA ARG A 2 -2.58 39.90 44.23
C ARG A 2 -1.97 39.90 42.83
N ARG A 3 -0.77 39.35 42.66
CA ARG A 3 -0.17 39.03 41.34
C ARG A 3 -0.18 37.51 41.13
N CYS A 4 -0.54 37.13 39.91
CA CYS A 4 -0.69 35.77 39.40
C CYS A 4 0.68 35.18 39.00
N PRO A 5 0.96 33.89 39.24
CA PRO A 5 2.14 33.22 38.73
C PRO A 5 1.93 32.63 37.32
N SER A 6 3.07 32.35 36.70
CA SER A 6 3.40 31.79 35.39
C SER A 6 2.52 30.63 34.89
N ARG A 7 2.15 30.67 33.60
CA ARG A 7 1.60 29.54 32.83
C ARG A 7 2.73 28.80 32.10
N ALA A 8 2.85 27.51 32.35
CA ALA A 8 3.59 26.56 31.52
C ALA A 8 2.76 26.16 30.29
N VAL A 9 3.44 25.99 29.16
CA VAL A 9 2.87 25.48 27.89
C VAL A 9 2.79 23.95 27.97
N VAL A 10 1.63 23.38 27.66
CA VAL A 10 1.43 21.92 27.50
C VAL A 10 1.18 21.64 26.02
N LEU A 11 2.06 20.89 25.38
CA LEU A 11 1.83 20.28 24.07
C LEU A 11 0.98 19.01 24.24
N ALA A 12 -0.13 18.92 23.51
CA ALA A 12 -0.94 17.70 23.40
C ALA A 12 -0.70 17.06 22.03
N THR A 13 -0.36 15.77 22.01
CA THR A 13 -0.34 14.93 20.80
C THR A 13 -1.54 13.99 20.85
N THR A 14 -2.44 14.11 19.86
CA THR A 14 -3.54 13.16 19.61
C THR A 14 -3.07 12.08 18.65
N ALA A 15 -3.19 10.80 19.03
CA ALA A 15 -3.02 9.67 18.13
C ALA A 15 -4.40 9.05 17.83
N THR A 16 -4.82 9.06 16.57
CA THR A 16 -6.00 8.33 16.09
C THR A 16 -5.59 6.92 15.66
N ALA A 17 -6.11 5.89 16.34
CA ALA A 17 -5.96 4.51 15.91
C ALA A 17 -7.02 4.20 14.84
N SER A 18 -6.61 4.13 13.57
CA SER A 18 -7.38 3.50 12.50
C SER A 18 -6.61 2.26 12.05
N TYR A 19 -7.33 1.17 11.82
CA TYR A 19 -6.87 -0.19 11.49
C TYR A 19 -6.36 -1.06 12.64
N ALA A 20 -7.29 -1.70 13.34
CA ALA A 20 -7.07 -3.01 13.94
C ALA A 20 -8.15 -3.97 13.43
N SER A 21 -7.75 -5.08 12.79
CA SER A 21 -8.70 -6.11 12.37
C SER A 21 -9.33 -6.78 13.61
N TYR A 22 -10.53 -7.32 13.46
CA TYR A 22 -11.31 -7.97 14.51
C TYR A 22 -10.53 -9.06 15.31
N ALA A 23 -9.49 -9.65 14.71
CA ALA A 23 -8.63 -10.63 15.38
C ALA A 23 -7.73 -10.03 16.48
N SER A 24 -7.33 -8.77 16.33
CA SER A 24 -6.48 -8.04 17.28
C SER A 24 -7.26 -7.61 18.54
N LEU A 25 -8.54 -7.28 18.37
CA LEU A 25 -9.45 -6.98 19.48
C LEU A 25 -9.74 -8.20 20.36
N ARG A 26 -9.80 -9.40 19.77
CA ARG A 26 -9.96 -10.65 20.54
C ARG A 26 -8.76 -10.95 21.45
N ARG A 27 -7.53 -10.69 21.00
CA ARG A 27 -6.33 -10.90 21.84
C ARG A 27 -6.26 -9.94 23.03
N LEU A 28 -6.71 -8.70 22.85
CA LEU A 28 -6.82 -7.71 23.93
C LEU A 28 -7.91 -8.09 24.95
N ALA A 29 -9.05 -8.62 24.49
CA ALA A 29 -10.11 -9.10 25.38
C ALA A 29 -9.70 -10.36 26.17
N SER A 30 -8.92 -11.28 25.57
CA SER A 30 -8.36 -12.44 26.26
C SER A 30 -7.35 -12.05 27.34
N ALA A 31 -6.52 -11.03 27.08
CA ALA A 31 -5.56 -10.50 28.04
C ALA A 31 -6.25 -9.79 29.22
N ALA A 32 -7.37 -9.12 28.98
CA ALA A 32 -8.19 -8.50 30.03
C ALA A 32 -8.85 -9.55 30.96
N ARG A 33 -9.38 -10.66 30.42
CA ARG A 33 -9.95 -11.75 31.23
C ARG A 33 -8.91 -12.50 32.08
N ALA A 34 -7.66 -12.56 31.63
CA ALA A 34 -6.58 -13.14 32.43
C ALA A 34 -6.21 -12.30 33.67
N LEU A 35 -6.58 -11.02 33.69
CA LEU A 35 -6.36 -10.10 34.82
C LEU A 35 -7.52 -10.09 35.83
N GLU A 36 -8.74 -10.49 35.42
CA GLU A 36 -9.93 -10.55 36.29
C GLU A 36 -9.85 -11.64 37.37
N GLY A 37 -8.98 -12.65 37.21
CA GLY A 37 -8.83 -13.74 38.19
C GLY A 37 -7.94 -13.43 39.40
N ARG A 38 -7.40 -12.21 39.56
CA ARG A 38 -6.32 -11.96 40.52
C ARG A 38 -6.47 -10.77 41.47
N THR A 39 -7.63 -10.12 41.52
CA THR A 39 -7.87 -9.00 42.44
C THR A 39 -9.23 -9.10 43.11
N SER A 40 -9.26 -9.25 44.44
CA SER A 40 -10.47 -9.25 45.28
C SER A 40 -11.06 -7.85 45.52
N SER A 41 -11.12 -7.01 44.49
CA SER A 41 -11.70 -5.67 44.61
C SER A 41 -12.50 -5.37 43.35
N ALA A 42 -13.81 -5.25 43.50
CA ALA A 42 -14.74 -5.03 42.42
C ALA A 42 -14.42 -3.71 41.69
N VAL A 43 -13.85 -3.82 40.50
CA VAL A 43 -13.76 -2.72 39.54
C VAL A 43 -14.72 -3.08 38.41
N THR A 44 -15.89 -2.45 38.42
CA THR A 44 -16.87 -2.61 37.34
C THR A 44 -16.39 -1.81 36.13
N TRP A 45 -15.95 -2.50 35.08
CA TRP A 45 -15.62 -1.87 33.80
C TRP A 45 -16.91 -1.61 33.02
N GLN A 46 -17.22 -0.34 32.78
CA GLN A 46 -18.34 0.04 31.91
C GLN A 46 -17.78 0.47 30.55
N LEU A 47 -17.98 -0.40 29.55
CA LEU A 47 -17.67 -0.14 28.13
C LEU A 47 -18.68 0.89 27.59
N LEU A 48 -18.25 2.14 27.41
CA LEU A 48 -19.00 3.14 26.65
C LEU A 48 -18.73 2.93 25.16
N ALA A 49 -19.69 2.34 24.46
CA ALA A 49 -19.79 2.44 23.01
C ALA A 49 -20.04 3.90 22.64
N ALA A 50 -19.10 4.53 21.93
CA ALA A 50 -19.26 5.92 21.49
C ALA A 50 -20.29 6.00 20.36
N GLY A 51 -21.52 6.39 20.73
CA GLY A 51 -22.51 6.96 19.81
C GLY A 51 -22.10 8.39 19.45
N THR A 52 -22.17 8.70 18.16
CA THR A 52 -21.87 10.02 17.60
C THR A 52 -22.90 11.06 18.03
N SER A 53 -22.52 11.96 18.94
CA SER A 53 -23.15 13.29 19.01
C SER A 53 -22.34 14.24 19.89
N ARG A 54 -22.01 15.39 19.27
CA ARG A 54 -21.55 16.67 19.84
C ARG A 54 -21.44 16.74 21.37
N GLY A 55 -20.22 16.91 21.88
CA GLY A 55 -20.03 17.22 23.29
C GLY A 55 -18.56 17.36 23.68
N PHE A 56 -18.18 18.58 23.97
CA PHE A 56 -16.93 19.02 24.60
C PHE A 56 -16.55 18.15 25.82
N VAL A 57 -15.33 17.61 25.89
CA VAL A 57 -14.81 16.92 27.09
C VAL A 57 -13.69 17.74 27.71
N GLN A 58 -13.96 18.32 28.88
CA GLN A 58 -12.97 18.96 29.75
C GLN A 58 -12.09 17.92 30.45
N GLY A 59 -10.82 18.28 30.67
CA GLY A 59 -9.76 17.39 31.14
C GLY A 59 -9.96 16.78 32.53
N ILE A 60 -9.27 15.65 32.73
CA ILE A 60 -9.16 14.94 34.01
C ILE A 60 -7.96 15.50 34.78
N GLY A 61 -8.20 16.15 35.91
CA GLY A 61 -7.17 16.51 36.88
C GLY A 61 -6.97 15.38 37.90
N TYR A 62 -5.72 15.02 38.18
CA TYR A 62 -5.37 14.14 39.32
C TYR A 62 -4.92 14.99 40.51
N THR A 63 -5.48 14.73 41.68
CA THR A 63 -4.85 15.07 42.97
C THR A 63 -4.35 13.77 43.60
N ALA A 64 -3.04 13.64 43.75
CA ALA A 64 -2.42 12.51 44.43
C ALA A 64 -2.00 12.92 45.84
N ILE A 65 -2.72 12.42 46.84
CA ILE A 65 -2.29 12.37 48.24
C ILE A 65 -1.59 11.02 48.43
N GLY A 66 -0.37 11.04 48.98
CA GLY A 66 0.12 9.94 49.82
C GLY A 66 0.99 8.86 49.16
N SER A 67 2.29 8.98 49.46
CA SER A 67 3.23 7.90 49.81
C SER A 67 3.52 6.75 48.82
N ARG A 68 4.73 6.86 48.24
CA ARG A 68 5.77 5.81 48.12
C ARG A 68 5.30 4.43 47.66
N ARG A 69 5.32 4.22 46.33
CA ARG A 69 5.82 3.00 45.68
C ARG A 69 6.02 3.29 44.19
N TRP A 70 7.26 3.63 43.84
CA TRP A 70 7.67 3.74 42.45
C TRP A 70 8.01 2.33 41.96
N ALA A 71 6.99 1.63 41.44
CA ALA A 71 7.24 0.47 40.59
C ALA A 71 7.40 1.02 39.17
N SER A 72 8.63 1.01 38.69
CA SER A 72 8.99 1.39 37.32
C SER A 72 8.24 0.51 36.33
N LEU A 73 7.14 1.01 35.75
CA LEU A 73 6.76 0.63 34.39
C LEU A 73 7.71 1.38 33.46
N ALA A 74 8.93 0.85 33.33
CA ALA A 74 9.75 1.14 32.17
C ALA A 74 8.93 0.64 30.97
N ALA A 75 8.43 1.60 30.19
CA ALA A 75 7.74 1.37 28.96
C ALA A 75 8.52 0.33 28.13
N VAL A 76 7.83 -0.69 27.66
CA VAL A 76 8.27 -1.40 26.47
C VAL A 76 8.27 -0.34 25.38
N VAL A 77 9.42 0.29 25.16
CA VAL A 77 9.71 1.01 23.93
C VAL A 77 9.72 -0.08 22.88
N GLY A 78 8.54 -0.34 22.31
CA GLY A 78 8.40 -1.14 21.11
C GLY A 78 9.38 -0.56 20.11
N ARG A 79 10.24 -1.44 19.59
CA ARG A 79 11.10 -1.22 18.43
C ARG A 79 10.42 -0.22 17.51
N ALA A 80 11.08 0.90 17.20
CA ALA A 80 10.63 1.82 16.18
C ALA A 80 10.46 1.01 14.89
N GLY A 81 9.25 0.51 14.64
CA GLY A 81 8.87 -0.02 13.35
C GLY A 81 8.93 1.18 12.42
N GLY A 82 9.81 1.14 11.43
CA GLY A 82 9.80 2.14 10.37
C GLY A 82 8.36 2.27 9.85
N MET A 83 7.96 3.49 9.49
CA MET A 83 6.65 3.68 8.84
C MET A 83 6.53 2.70 7.67
N PRO A 84 5.35 2.10 7.46
CA PRO A 84 5.15 1.15 6.38
C PRO A 84 5.62 1.78 5.07
N GLN A 85 6.56 1.11 4.40
CA GLN A 85 7.06 1.55 3.10
C GLN A 85 6.22 0.90 2.02
N ILE A 86 5.84 1.68 1.01
CA ILE A 86 5.23 1.17 -0.21
C ILE A 86 6.15 1.49 -1.39
N THR A 87 6.11 0.62 -2.41
CA THR A 87 6.72 0.90 -3.71
C THR A 87 5.60 1.19 -4.71
N VAL A 88 5.51 2.45 -5.15
CA VAL A 88 4.59 2.86 -6.21
C VAL A 88 5.29 2.75 -7.56
N LEU A 89 4.65 2.08 -8.52
CA LEU A 89 5.13 1.93 -9.90
C LEU A 89 4.25 2.74 -10.85
N THR A 90 4.90 3.43 -11.79
CA THR A 90 4.28 4.14 -12.92
C THR A 90 5.19 4.12 -14.14
N THR A 91 4.71 4.55 -15.30
CA THR A 91 5.50 4.62 -16.54
C THR A 91 5.29 5.92 -17.30
N GLU A 92 6.28 6.31 -18.11
CA GLU A 92 6.21 7.44 -19.04
C GLU A 92 6.86 7.09 -20.39
N ASP A 93 6.47 7.78 -21.46
CA ASP A 93 6.94 7.47 -22.83
C ASP A 93 8.35 8.01 -23.16
N SER A 94 8.94 8.80 -22.27
CA SER A 94 10.21 9.47 -22.52
C SER A 94 10.99 9.75 -21.25
N ALA A 95 12.31 9.78 -21.36
CA ALA A 95 13.22 10.02 -20.25
C ALA A 95 12.93 11.36 -19.54
N ASP A 96 12.67 12.42 -20.30
CA ASP A 96 12.40 13.75 -19.75
C ASP A 96 11.10 13.82 -18.95
N LYS A 97 10.04 13.15 -19.41
CA LYS A 97 8.77 13.07 -18.67
C LYS A 97 8.91 12.16 -17.46
N ALA A 98 9.59 11.02 -17.61
CA ALA A 98 9.90 10.14 -16.49
C ALA A 98 10.72 10.85 -15.41
N ALA A 99 11.68 11.71 -15.79
CA ALA A 99 12.46 12.51 -14.85
C ALA A 99 11.57 13.47 -14.04
N LYS A 100 10.59 14.13 -14.67
CA LYS A 100 9.62 15.01 -13.98
C LYS A 100 8.77 14.23 -12.96
N VAL A 101 8.27 13.06 -13.36
CA VAL A 101 7.51 12.17 -12.46
C VAL A 101 8.41 11.67 -11.32
N ALA A 102 9.66 11.33 -11.61
CA ALA A 102 10.64 10.90 -10.61
C ALA A 102 10.98 12.03 -9.62
N ASP A 103 11.08 13.28 -10.06
CA ASP A 103 11.27 14.45 -9.18
C ASP A 103 10.08 14.67 -8.24
N ALA A 104 8.86 14.52 -8.76
CA ALA A 104 7.66 14.53 -7.94
C ALA A 104 7.69 13.40 -6.89
N GLY A 105 8.11 12.19 -7.30
CA GLY A 105 8.31 11.05 -6.42
C GLY A 105 9.35 11.30 -5.32
N ARG A 106 10.50 11.91 -5.65
CA ARG A 106 11.57 12.26 -4.69
C ARG A 106 11.12 13.22 -3.59
N SER A 107 10.08 14.00 -3.86
CA SER A 107 9.51 14.94 -2.90
C SER A 107 8.61 14.28 -1.84
N LEU A 108 8.34 12.98 -1.97
CA LEU A 108 7.46 12.22 -1.06
C LEU A 108 8.22 11.70 0.17
N GLY A 109 8.56 12.60 1.09
CA GLY A 109 9.23 12.24 2.35
C GLY A 109 10.63 11.67 2.12
N SER A 110 10.94 10.53 2.74
CA SER A 110 12.22 9.82 2.54
C SER A 110 12.16 8.87 1.35
N ALA A 111 11.71 9.35 0.20
CA ALA A 111 11.53 8.51 -0.98
C ALA A 111 12.86 8.18 -1.67
N GLU A 112 13.01 6.92 -2.06
CA GLU A 112 14.02 6.47 -3.01
C GLU A 112 13.35 6.22 -4.37
N VAL A 113 13.92 6.76 -5.43
CA VAL A 113 13.35 6.67 -6.79
C VAL A 113 14.34 6.04 -7.74
N SER A 114 13.91 5.00 -8.44
CA SER A 114 14.67 4.38 -9.53
C SER A 114 13.87 4.39 -10.82
N THR A 115 14.58 4.40 -11.94
CA THR A 115 13.99 4.33 -13.28
C THR A 115 14.60 3.20 -14.09
N ASP A 116 13.79 2.50 -14.87
CA ASP A 116 14.23 1.42 -15.76
C ASP A 116 13.52 1.47 -17.11
N GLU A 117 14.27 1.24 -18.19
CA GLU A 117 13.70 1.12 -19.54
C GLU A 117 12.96 -0.21 -19.69
N VAL A 118 11.74 -0.14 -20.19
CA VAL A 118 10.87 -1.30 -20.39
C VAL A 118 10.21 -1.27 -21.77
N GLN A 119 9.86 -2.47 -22.23
CA GLN A 119 9.07 -2.70 -23.43
C GLN A 119 7.65 -3.07 -22.99
N SER A 120 6.70 -2.16 -23.16
CA SER A 120 5.34 -2.29 -22.67
C SER A 120 4.40 -2.82 -23.76
N TYR A 121 3.73 -3.92 -23.46
CA TYR A 121 2.70 -4.54 -24.29
C TYR A 121 1.37 -4.49 -23.56
N TYR A 122 0.33 -4.02 -24.22
CA TYR A 122 -0.98 -3.87 -23.59
C TYR A 122 -2.12 -3.91 -24.60
N TRP A 123 -3.32 -4.21 -24.12
CA TRP A 123 -4.52 -4.22 -24.95
C TRP A 123 -5.22 -2.87 -24.90
N TRP A 124 -5.37 -2.21 -26.05
CA TRP A 124 -6.07 -0.93 -26.15
C TRP A 124 -6.74 -0.79 -27.52
N GLU A 125 -7.95 -0.23 -27.54
CA GLU A 125 -8.73 -0.03 -28.77
C GLU A 125 -8.84 -1.29 -29.66
N GLY A 126 -9.02 -2.44 -29.02
CA GLY A 126 -9.29 -3.71 -29.71
C GLY A 126 -8.06 -4.38 -30.33
N LYS A 127 -6.84 -3.92 -30.02
CA LYS A 127 -5.59 -4.51 -30.51
C LYS A 127 -4.50 -4.52 -29.44
N VAL A 128 -3.44 -5.28 -29.71
CA VAL A 128 -2.19 -5.19 -28.94
C VAL A 128 -1.40 -3.98 -29.39
N ASN A 129 -0.99 -3.18 -28.41
CA ASN A 129 -0.09 -2.04 -28.59
C ASN A 129 1.25 -2.35 -27.94
N PHE A 130 2.26 -1.63 -28.41
CA PHE A 130 3.65 -1.80 -28.02
C PHE A 130 4.31 -0.43 -27.96
N ASP A 131 4.82 -0.07 -26.79
CA ASP A 131 5.53 1.17 -26.57
C ASP A 131 6.77 0.95 -25.70
N PRO A 132 7.95 1.44 -26.12
CA PRO A 132 9.07 1.63 -25.21
C PRO A 132 8.73 2.69 -24.16
N GLU A 133 8.91 2.37 -22.89
CA GLU A 133 8.59 3.25 -21.77
C GLU A 133 9.73 3.30 -20.75
N TRP A 134 9.69 4.33 -19.91
CA TRP A 134 10.49 4.49 -18.71
C TRP A 134 9.61 4.19 -17.51
N ARG A 135 9.89 3.06 -16.84
CA ARG A 135 9.22 2.74 -15.58
C ARG A 135 9.91 3.46 -14.43
N ILE A 136 9.09 4.03 -13.56
CA ILE A 136 9.51 4.74 -12.35
C ILE A 136 9.01 3.95 -11.15
N ALA A 137 9.92 3.63 -10.24
CA ALA A 137 9.61 3.02 -8.95
C ALA A 137 9.93 4.01 -7.83
N VAL A 138 8.93 4.33 -7.01
CA VAL A 138 9.02 5.24 -5.87
C VAL A 138 8.81 4.45 -4.60
N ASN A 139 9.90 4.14 -3.89
CA ASN A 139 9.85 3.54 -2.57
C ASN A 139 9.72 4.67 -1.54
N THR A 140 8.62 4.70 -0.80
CA THR A 140 8.32 5.82 0.11
C THR A 140 7.54 5.36 1.34
N SER A 141 7.69 6.13 2.40
CA SER A 141 6.86 6.06 3.61
C SER A 141 5.53 6.80 3.51
N ALA A 142 5.31 7.55 2.42
CA ALA A 142 4.07 8.26 2.17
C ALA A 142 2.91 7.30 1.88
N SER A 143 1.68 7.76 2.12
CA SER A 143 0.51 6.97 1.74
C SER A 143 0.40 6.88 0.21
N PHE A 144 -0.27 5.83 -0.29
CA PHE A 144 -0.54 5.71 -1.72
C PHE A 144 -1.37 6.91 -2.24
N LEU A 145 -2.25 7.47 -1.41
CA LEU A 145 -3.05 8.63 -1.81
C LEU A 145 -2.18 9.88 -2.04
N ASP A 146 -1.25 10.15 -1.13
CA ASP A 146 -0.31 11.28 -1.27
C ASP A 146 0.58 11.09 -2.50
N ALA A 147 1.10 9.86 -2.69
CA ALA A 147 1.88 9.50 -3.86
C ALA A 147 1.06 9.67 -5.16
N LYS A 148 -0.17 9.15 -5.21
CA LYS A 148 -1.08 9.30 -6.36
C LYS A 148 -1.27 10.77 -6.71
N VAL A 149 -1.57 11.63 -5.73
CA VAL A 149 -1.78 13.07 -5.96
C VAL A 149 -0.53 13.75 -6.52
N ALA A 150 0.65 13.44 -5.98
CA ALA A 150 1.89 14.04 -6.43
C ALA A 150 2.27 13.58 -7.85
N LEU A 151 2.21 12.26 -8.10
CA LEU A 151 2.62 11.68 -9.37
C LEU A 151 1.66 12.05 -10.50
N LEU A 152 0.35 12.05 -10.28
CA LEU A 152 -0.65 12.45 -11.28
C LEU A 152 -0.44 13.88 -11.78
N LYS A 153 -0.04 14.81 -10.91
CA LYS A 153 0.21 16.21 -11.30
C LYS A 153 1.40 16.36 -12.25
N ALA A 154 2.35 15.43 -12.21
CA ALA A 154 3.54 15.45 -13.05
C ALA A 154 3.41 14.57 -14.30
N HIS A 155 2.37 13.76 -14.39
CA HIS A 155 2.20 12.77 -15.43
C HIS A 155 1.61 13.38 -16.71
N SER A 156 2.03 12.86 -17.86
CA SER A 156 1.53 13.23 -19.18
C SER A 156 0.34 12.40 -19.67
N TYR A 157 0.10 11.22 -19.10
CA TYR A 157 -1.01 10.35 -19.49
C TYR A 157 -2.29 10.72 -18.77
N ASP A 158 -3.41 10.66 -19.49
CA ASP A 158 -4.74 10.85 -18.92
C ASP A 158 -5.13 9.69 -17.98
N LEU A 159 -4.72 8.47 -18.32
CA LEU A 159 -4.91 7.26 -17.52
C LEU A 159 -3.56 6.58 -17.26
N PRO A 160 -2.79 7.08 -16.28
CA PRO A 160 -1.52 6.47 -15.93
C PRO A 160 -1.71 5.20 -15.10
N MET A 161 -0.79 4.24 -15.28
CA MET A 161 -0.65 3.12 -14.36
C MET A 161 -0.05 3.61 -13.05
N LEU A 162 -0.81 3.66 -11.96
CA LEU A 162 -0.27 3.88 -10.62
C LEU A 162 -0.63 2.69 -9.75
N ILE A 163 0.33 1.79 -9.53
CA ILE A 163 0.12 0.57 -8.72
C ILE A 163 1.11 0.50 -7.57
N TYR A 164 0.76 -0.24 -6.52
CA TYR A 164 1.67 -0.50 -5.40
C TYR A 164 1.51 -1.93 -4.90
N ASP A 165 2.61 -2.51 -4.41
CA ASP A 165 2.60 -3.85 -3.82
C ASP A 165 1.89 -3.83 -2.46
N LEU A 166 1.03 -4.81 -2.22
CA LEU A 166 0.41 -5.09 -0.93
C LEU A 166 1.25 -6.13 -0.18
N GLU A 167 1.47 -5.94 1.12
CA GLU A 167 2.20 -6.91 1.96
C GLU A 167 1.46 -8.25 2.03
N SER A 168 0.12 -8.19 2.07
CA SER A 168 -0.76 -9.35 2.02
C SER A 168 -2.08 -8.98 1.35
N ALA A 169 -2.78 -9.99 0.85
CA ALA A 169 -4.09 -9.87 0.23
C ALA A 169 -5.10 -10.77 0.96
N ALA A 170 -6.35 -10.35 0.99
CA ALA A 170 -7.46 -11.23 1.33
C ALA A 170 -7.64 -12.31 0.25
N ASP A 171 -8.32 -13.41 0.58
CA ASP A 171 -8.53 -14.54 -0.32
C ASP A 171 -9.26 -14.15 -1.61
N ASP A 172 -10.06 -13.09 -1.58
CA ASP A 172 -10.84 -12.54 -2.69
C ASP A 172 -10.17 -11.36 -3.41
N HIS A 173 -8.89 -11.08 -3.13
CA HIS A 173 -8.17 -9.97 -3.75
C HIS A 173 -8.07 -10.12 -5.27
N LYS A 174 -8.45 -9.05 -5.98
CA LYS A 174 -8.69 -9.09 -7.42
C LYS A 174 -7.46 -8.87 -8.28
N TYR A 175 -6.48 -8.06 -7.86
CA TYR A 175 -5.46 -7.52 -8.77
C TYR A 175 -4.06 -8.01 -8.45
N TRP A 176 -3.34 -8.45 -9.48
CA TRP A 176 -2.08 -9.14 -9.31
C TRP A 176 -1.02 -8.65 -10.28
N LYS A 177 0.19 -8.47 -9.75
CA LYS A 177 1.42 -8.33 -10.54
C LYS A 177 2.16 -9.67 -10.50
N GLY A 178 2.50 -10.18 -11.67
CA GLY A 178 3.33 -11.37 -11.83
C GLY A 178 4.72 -11.00 -12.31
N SER A 179 5.74 -11.66 -11.79
CA SER A 179 7.12 -11.55 -12.27
C SER A 179 7.58 -12.90 -12.80
N ILE A 180 8.07 -12.89 -14.04
CA ILE A 180 8.62 -14.04 -14.75
C ILE A 180 10.03 -13.66 -15.19
N GLN A 181 10.99 -14.57 -15.07
CA GLN A 181 12.35 -14.36 -15.57
C GLN A 181 12.55 -15.24 -16.79
N LEU A 182 12.83 -14.62 -17.93
CA LEU A 182 13.12 -15.29 -19.19
C LEU A 182 14.62 -15.16 -19.49
N VAL A 183 15.06 -15.89 -20.52
CA VAL A 183 16.48 -15.94 -20.91
C VAL A 183 17.02 -14.59 -21.39
N ASP A 184 16.19 -13.80 -22.06
CA ASP A 184 16.53 -12.47 -22.58
C ASP A 184 15.27 -11.64 -22.86
N GLN A 185 15.47 -10.40 -23.31
CA GLN A 185 14.39 -9.48 -23.66
C GLN A 185 13.53 -9.99 -24.83
N ALA A 186 14.10 -10.69 -25.81
CA ALA A 186 13.38 -11.17 -26.98
C ALA A 186 12.36 -12.25 -26.58
N ALA A 187 12.77 -13.21 -25.75
CA ALA A 187 11.88 -14.21 -25.17
C ALA A 187 10.80 -13.57 -24.29
N ALA A 188 11.16 -12.58 -23.46
CA ALA A 188 10.20 -11.85 -22.63
C ALA A 188 9.16 -11.10 -23.48
N VAL A 189 9.58 -10.49 -24.59
CA VAL A 189 8.71 -9.80 -25.56
C VAL A 189 7.73 -10.77 -26.22
N GLU A 190 8.20 -11.93 -26.68
CA GLU A 190 7.34 -12.94 -27.32
C GLU A 190 6.25 -13.43 -26.35
N VAL A 191 6.64 -13.73 -25.12
CA VAL A 191 5.73 -14.11 -24.04
C VAL A 191 4.75 -12.98 -23.73
N ALA A 192 5.22 -11.73 -23.61
CA ALA A 192 4.37 -10.57 -23.34
C ALA A 192 3.26 -10.43 -24.38
N LYS A 193 3.62 -10.47 -25.67
CA LYS A 193 2.67 -10.36 -26.78
C LYS A 193 1.63 -11.48 -26.73
N LYS A 194 2.04 -12.74 -26.55
CA LYS A 194 1.13 -13.89 -26.45
C LYS A 194 0.13 -13.75 -25.30
N LEU A 195 0.58 -13.28 -24.13
CA LEU A 195 -0.28 -13.12 -22.96
C LEU A 195 -1.31 -12.00 -23.16
N VAL A 196 -0.90 -10.88 -23.75
CA VAL A 196 -1.78 -9.74 -24.02
C VAL A 196 -2.78 -10.06 -25.14
N GLU A 197 -2.35 -10.70 -26.23
CA GLU A 197 -3.24 -11.14 -27.33
C GLU A 197 -4.32 -12.10 -26.83
N ARG A 198 -3.95 -13.00 -25.92
CA ARG A 198 -4.91 -13.92 -25.28
C ARG A 198 -5.80 -13.26 -24.24
N ARG A 199 -5.56 -11.98 -23.90
CA ARG A 199 -6.29 -11.23 -22.88
C ARG A 199 -6.30 -11.93 -21.50
N VAL A 200 -5.21 -12.65 -21.20
CA VAL A 200 -4.95 -13.22 -19.86
C VAL A 200 -4.22 -12.22 -18.95
N VAL A 201 -3.58 -11.22 -19.55
CA VAL A 201 -3.02 -10.04 -18.88
C VAL A 201 -3.41 -8.82 -19.68
N ALA A 202 -3.63 -7.68 -19.03
CA ALA A 202 -3.96 -6.44 -19.72
C ALA A 202 -2.68 -5.66 -20.11
N CYS A 203 -1.63 -5.78 -19.29
CA CYS A 203 -0.33 -5.15 -19.49
C CYS A 203 0.81 -6.12 -19.14
N ALA A 204 1.87 -6.09 -19.92
CA ALA A 204 3.10 -6.85 -19.72
C ALA A 204 4.31 -5.97 -20.07
N GLN A 205 5.31 -5.91 -19.18
CA GLN A 205 6.48 -5.03 -19.34
C GLN A 205 7.77 -5.84 -19.25
N ALA A 206 8.52 -5.88 -20.34
CA ALA A 206 9.78 -6.61 -20.44
C ALA A 206 10.99 -5.68 -20.27
N THR A 207 11.95 -6.05 -19.42
CA THR A 207 13.24 -5.36 -19.30
C THR A 207 14.26 -5.94 -20.29
N SER A 208 15.39 -5.25 -20.47
CA SER A 208 16.53 -5.75 -21.26
C SER A 208 17.14 -7.04 -20.70
N SER A 209 16.98 -7.31 -19.40
CA SER A 209 17.47 -8.51 -18.72
C SER A 209 16.55 -9.72 -18.87
N GLY A 210 15.47 -9.63 -19.64
CA GLY A 210 14.47 -10.69 -19.77
C GLY A 210 13.51 -10.82 -18.58
N ALA A 211 13.51 -9.86 -17.64
CA ALA A 211 12.50 -9.84 -16.59
C ALA A 211 11.18 -9.32 -17.17
N LEU A 212 10.10 -10.07 -16.95
CA LEU A 212 8.76 -9.75 -17.44
C LEU A 212 7.81 -9.50 -16.27
N ALA A 213 7.26 -8.29 -16.20
CA ALA A 213 6.26 -7.90 -15.21
C ALA A 213 4.87 -7.80 -15.84
N VAL A 214 3.99 -8.75 -15.51
CA VAL A 214 2.60 -8.81 -16.00
C VAL A 214 1.62 -8.26 -14.97
N LYS A 215 0.49 -7.70 -15.42
CA LYS A 215 -0.60 -7.22 -14.57
C LYS A 215 -1.90 -7.83 -15.05
N THR A 216 -2.60 -8.46 -14.11
CA THR A 216 -3.78 -9.27 -14.39
C THR A 216 -4.77 -9.23 -13.23
N VAL A 217 -5.92 -9.86 -13.45
CA VAL A 217 -6.94 -10.12 -12.44
C VAL A 217 -6.86 -11.55 -11.95
N ALA A 218 -7.38 -11.80 -10.75
CA ALA A 218 -7.34 -13.09 -10.06
C ALA A 218 -7.88 -14.23 -10.93
N ALA A 219 -8.94 -13.99 -11.70
CA ALA A 219 -9.56 -14.97 -12.58
C ALA A 219 -8.64 -15.48 -13.71
N CYS A 220 -7.67 -14.67 -14.15
CA CYS A 220 -6.74 -15.03 -15.23
C CYS A 220 -5.36 -15.50 -14.71
N LYS A 221 -5.14 -15.47 -13.40
CA LYS A 221 -3.81 -15.68 -12.78
C LYS A 221 -3.22 -17.07 -13.10
N SER A 222 -4.02 -18.13 -13.00
CA SER A 222 -3.57 -19.50 -13.35
C SER A 222 -3.22 -19.62 -14.83
N MET A 223 -4.03 -19.00 -15.70
CA MET A 223 -3.86 -19.05 -17.15
C MET A 223 -2.54 -18.43 -17.61
N VAL A 224 -1.95 -17.50 -16.85
CA VAL A 224 -0.63 -16.95 -17.17
C VAL A 224 0.43 -18.05 -17.10
N GLY A 225 0.49 -18.81 -16.00
CA GLY A 225 1.45 -19.91 -15.86
C GLY A 225 1.23 -20.99 -16.92
N ASP A 226 -0.03 -21.35 -17.19
CA ASP A 226 -0.38 -22.34 -18.22
C ASP A 226 0.04 -21.89 -19.64
N SER A 227 0.09 -20.57 -19.87
CA SER A 227 0.45 -20.00 -21.17
C SER A 227 1.95 -19.95 -21.44
N THR A 228 2.75 -19.83 -20.38
CA THR A 228 4.20 -19.67 -20.45
C THR A 228 4.96 -20.95 -20.17
N GLY A 229 4.40 -21.86 -19.36
CA GLY A 229 5.15 -22.99 -18.79
C GLY A 229 6.18 -22.56 -17.73
N GLU A 230 6.20 -21.27 -17.37
CA GLU A 230 7.17 -20.67 -16.46
C GLU A 230 6.58 -20.45 -15.06
N ALA A 231 7.43 -20.52 -14.04
CA ALA A 231 7.04 -20.17 -12.69
C ALA A 231 6.81 -18.65 -12.57
N VAL A 232 5.64 -18.26 -12.07
CA VAL A 232 5.29 -16.85 -11.87
C VAL A 232 5.33 -16.50 -10.40
N LYS A 233 6.16 -15.51 -10.04
CA LYS A 233 6.15 -14.92 -8.70
C LYS A 233 5.05 -13.87 -8.63
N TRP A 234 4.07 -14.09 -7.76
CA TRP A 234 2.90 -13.22 -7.65
C TRP A 234 2.98 -12.29 -6.44
N SER A 235 2.66 -11.02 -6.67
CA SER A 235 2.41 -10.03 -5.63
C SER A 235 1.00 -9.45 -5.80
N PRO A 236 0.20 -9.38 -4.73
CA PRO A 236 -1.05 -8.64 -4.78
C PRO A 236 -0.76 -7.15 -4.91
N ILE A 237 -1.56 -6.44 -5.71
CA ILE A 237 -1.38 -5.01 -5.94
C ILE A 237 -2.65 -4.23 -5.62
N GLY A 238 -2.47 -3.01 -5.13
CA GLY A 238 -3.46 -1.94 -5.22
C GLY A 238 -3.08 -0.97 -6.35
N GLY A 239 -3.90 0.05 -6.56
CA GLY A 239 -3.62 1.07 -7.58
C GLY A 239 -4.73 2.10 -7.73
N ASN A 240 -4.59 3.00 -8.70
CA ASN A 240 -5.65 3.94 -9.05
C ASN A 240 -6.83 3.21 -9.70
N GLU A 241 -8.04 3.60 -9.29
CA GLU A 241 -9.29 2.94 -9.64
C GLU A 241 -9.49 2.79 -11.15
N GLU A 242 -9.13 3.82 -11.92
CA GLU A 242 -9.28 3.86 -13.36
C GLU A 242 -8.43 2.79 -14.05
N TYR A 243 -7.18 2.64 -13.62
CA TYR A 243 -6.28 1.61 -14.13
C TYR A 243 -6.72 0.20 -13.71
N LEU A 244 -7.14 0.03 -12.45
CA LEU A 244 -7.63 -1.27 -11.97
C LEU A 244 -8.91 -1.71 -12.69
N SER A 245 -9.83 -0.77 -12.96
CA SER A 245 -11.03 -1.00 -13.76
C SER A 245 -10.66 -1.43 -15.19
N TRP A 246 -9.67 -0.77 -15.80
CA TRP A 246 -9.14 -1.18 -17.09
C TRP A 246 -8.57 -2.60 -17.07
N LEU A 247 -7.84 -3.01 -16.02
CA LEU A 247 -7.40 -4.41 -15.89
C LEU A 247 -8.57 -5.40 -15.92
N GLU A 248 -9.69 -5.09 -15.25
CA GLU A 248 -10.89 -5.96 -15.25
C GLU A 248 -11.57 -6.06 -16.62
N ASN A 249 -11.56 -4.97 -17.38
CA ASN A 249 -12.20 -4.90 -18.70
C ASN A 249 -11.35 -5.58 -19.77
N GLU A 250 -10.02 -5.60 -19.60
CA GLU A 250 -9.11 -6.15 -20.58
C GLU A 250 -8.63 -7.57 -20.28
N CYS A 251 -8.61 -8.01 -19.03
CA CYS A 251 -8.31 -9.39 -18.66
C CYS A 251 -9.57 -10.28 -18.72
N VAL A 252 -10.06 -10.59 -19.92
CA VAL A 252 -11.34 -11.30 -20.10
C VAL A 252 -11.21 -12.78 -20.46
N ALA A 253 -10.00 -13.33 -20.57
CA ALA A 253 -9.80 -14.70 -21.02
C ALA A 253 -10.57 -15.76 -20.21
N ALA A 254 -10.75 -15.54 -18.90
CA ALA A 254 -11.53 -16.43 -18.04
C ALA A 254 -13.06 -16.38 -18.28
N ARG A 255 -13.53 -15.43 -19.11
CA ARG A 255 -14.93 -15.24 -19.49
C ARG A 255 -15.22 -15.65 -20.95
N ALA A 256 -14.18 -15.99 -21.72
CA ALA A 256 -14.24 -16.39 -23.12
C ALA A 256 -14.35 -17.91 -23.25
#